data_AF-A0A0D0DYA8-F1
#
_entry.id   AF-A0A0D0DYA8-F1
#
_cell.length_a   1.000
_cell.length_b   1.000
_cell.length_c   1.000
_cell.angle_alpha   90.00
_cell.angle_beta   90.00
_cell.angle_gamma   90.00
#
_symmetry.space_group_name_H-M   'P 1'
#
loop_
_entity.id
_entity.type
_entity.pdbx_description
1 polymer ?
#
loop_
_entity_poly.entity_id
_entity_poly.type
_entity_poly.pdbx_seq_one_letter_code
_entity_poly.pdbx_strand_id
1 'polypeptide(L)'
;MSSVEIQKFAIDIAYRLSSLRNFLEASEDLLEFNNSFTDIDIQRHGRKLLAIMEVARTTLDRVGVKLHLFTSCSPKYQPYKSAYFKMLVSMIRQHKEYFHPELRGRVDRLLLPLTTRLVIRRNYDPYVQLGIADLMKNLDNQSPLQKKPSVKFPTSATGWRVPPWPSNNIAATMPPPDVFPPRAADDTGKKKRPFLDSAARRRPVHRQHSPRPEPPQSGGDAAPSMTRPFTHTRRHFGIFCTGKSPQHPRR
;
A
#
# COMPACT_ATOMS: atom_id res chain seq x y z
N MET A 1 -15.68 -1.05 30.65
CA MET A 1 -16.78 -1.39 29.70
C MET A 1 -16.92 -2.89 29.59
N SER A 2 -18.14 -3.39 29.36
CA SER A 2 -18.33 -4.83 29.14
C SER A 2 -17.86 -5.22 27.72
N SER A 3 -17.32 -6.44 27.56
CA SER A 3 -16.87 -6.92 26.23
C SER A 3 -18.02 -7.02 25.22
N VAL A 4 -19.27 -7.08 25.69
CA VAL A 4 -20.48 -7.22 24.87
C VAL A 4 -20.88 -5.88 24.25
N GLU A 5 -20.79 -4.78 24.99
CA GLU A 5 -21.07 -3.42 24.48
C GLU A 5 -20.10 -3.03 23.36
N ILE A 6 -18.81 -3.27 23.57
CA ILE A 6 -17.76 -2.97 22.57
C ILE A 6 -18.00 -3.77 21.27
N GLN A 7 -18.47 -5.01 21.39
CA GLN A 7 -18.76 -5.82 20.21
C GLN A 7 -19.97 -5.31 19.43
N LYS A 8 -21.05 -4.93 20.11
CA LYS A 8 -22.23 -4.35 19.46
C LYS A 8 -21.87 -3.04 18.77
N PHE A 9 -21.14 -2.17 19.46
CA PHE A 9 -20.65 -0.91 18.90
C PHE A 9 -19.76 -1.13 17.67
N ALA A 10 -18.79 -2.05 17.76
CA ALA A 10 -17.90 -2.37 16.65
C ALA A 10 -18.65 -2.86 15.39
N ILE A 11 -19.70 -3.68 15.58
CA ILE A 11 -20.53 -4.19 14.48
C ILE A 11 -21.34 -3.05 13.85
N ASP A 12 -22.00 -2.23 14.68
CA ASP A 12 -22.77 -1.07 14.20
C ASP A 12 -21.90 -0.09 13.42
N ILE A 13 -20.76 0.31 13.99
CA ILE A 13 -19.82 1.24 13.35
C ILE A 13 -19.26 0.65 12.06
N ALA A 14 -18.86 -0.62 12.04
CA ALA A 14 -18.39 -1.26 10.81
C ALA A 14 -19.48 -1.26 9.72
N TYR A 15 -20.73 -1.53 10.09
CA TYR A 15 -21.86 -1.47 9.16
C TYR A 15 -22.06 -0.05 8.63
N ARG A 16 -22.06 0.98 9.47
CA ARG A 16 -22.23 2.37 9.02
C ARG A 16 -21.04 2.88 8.19
N LEU A 17 -19.81 2.53 8.55
CA LEU A 17 -18.60 2.84 7.76
C LEU A 17 -18.53 2.08 6.43
N SER A 18 -19.30 1.00 6.28
CA SER A 18 -19.43 0.30 4.99
C SER A 18 -20.27 1.10 3.95
N SER A 19 -20.98 2.14 4.40
CA SER A 19 -21.81 3.01 3.58
C SER A 19 -21.25 4.43 3.54
N LEU A 20 -21.07 4.98 2.33
CA LEU A 20 -20.60 6.36 2.18
C LEU A 20 -21.59 7.39 2.76
N ARG A 21 -22.89 7.06 2.82
CA ARG A 21 -23.92 7.99 3.34
C ARG A 21 -23.74 8.25 4.84
N ASN A 22 -23.38 7.23 5.59
CA ASN A 22 -23.27 7.28 7.05
C ASN A 22 -21.81 7.38 7.52
N PHE A 23 -20.87 7.46 6.57
CA PHE A 23 -19.44 7.33 6.86
C PHE A 23 -18.93 8.45 7.77
N LEU A 24 -19.36 9.69 7.54
CA LEU A 24 -18.86 10.84 8.30
C LEU A 24 -19.34 10.78 9.75
N GLU A 25 -20.65 10.60 9.95
CA GLU A 25 -21.26 10.43 11.27
C GLU A 25 -20.63 9.25 12.02
N ALA A 26 -20.51 8.08 11.38
CA ALA A 26 -19.89 6.92 12.01
C ALA A 26 -18.40 7.11 12.32
N SER A 27 -17.69 7.93 11.54
CA SER A 27 -16.29 8.26 11.83
C SER A 27 -16.13 9.19 13.02
N GLU A 28 -17.07 10.11 13.21
CA GLU A 28 -17.11 11.02 14.35
C GLU A 28 -17.45 10.26 15.63
N ASP A 29 -18.49 9.43 15.60
CA ASP A 29 -18.85 8.55 16.73
C ASP A 29 -17.68 7.65 17.14
N LEU A 30 -16.96 7.10 16.16
CA LEU A 30 -15.80 6.25 16.43
C LEU A 30 -14.64 7.03 17.06
N LEU A 31 -14.40 8.28 16.63
CA LEU A 31 -13.39 9.15 17.21
C LEU A 31 -13.75 9.59 18.62
N GLU A 32 -15.02 9.89 18.89
CA GLU A 32 -15.52 10.21 20.22
C GLU A 32 -15.37 9.00 21.16
N PHE A 33 -15.77 7.82 20.67
CA PHE A 33 -15.62 6.57 21.41
C PHE A 33 -14.15 6.24 21.68
N ASN A 34 -13.22 6.64 20.80
CA ASN A 34 -11.79 6.40 20.98
C ASN A 34 -11.24 6.99 22.29
N ASN A 35 -11.77 8.13 22.74
CA ASN A 35 -11.35 8.77 23.98
C ASN A 35 -11.70 7.93 25.23
N SER A 36 -12.57 6.94 25.08
CA SER A 36 -12.95 6.03 26.15
C SER A 36 -12.09 4.76 26.20
N PHE A 37 -11.26 4.49 25.20
CA PHE A 37 -10.41 3.30 25.19
C PHE A 37 -9.19 3.48 26.09
N THR A 38 -8.95 2.48 26.93
CA THR A 38 -7.67 2.32 27.62
C THR A 38 -6.70 1.52 26.76
N ASP A 39 -5.39 1.62 27.04
CA ASP A 39 -4.35 0.84 26.37
C ASP A 39 -4.61 -0.68 26.45
N ILE A 40 -5.23 -1.14 27.55
CA ILE A 40 -5.62 -2.55 27.76
C ILE A 40 -6.76 -2.95 26.79
N ASP A 41 -7.72 -2.06 26.58
CA ASP A 41 -8.81 -2.32 25.63
C ASP A 41 -8.28 -2.42 24.21
N ILE A 42 -7.28 -1.62 23.85
CA ILE A 42 -6.63 -1.66 22.53
C ILE A 42 -5.87 -2.98 22.34
N GLN A 43 -5.18 -3.47 23.38
CA GLN A 43 -4.57 -4.81 23.33
C GLN A 43 -5.62 -5.90 23.11
N ARG A 44 -6.72 -5.84 23.86
CA ARG A 44 -7.78 -6.87 23.84
C ARG A 44 -8.62 -6.84 22.56
N HIS A 45 -8.89 -5.64 22.04
CA HIS A 45 -9.82 -5.43 20.94
C HIS A 45 -9.16 -4.92 19.65
N GLY A 46 -7.83 -4.84 19.61
CA GLY A 46 -7.08 -4.32 18.46
C GLY A 46 -7.42 -5.01 17.14
N ARG A 47 -7.70 -6.32 17.14
CA ARG A 47 -8.14 -7.04 15.93
C ARG A 47 -9.46 -6.49 15.38
N LYS A 48 -10.41 -6.12 16.24
CA LYS A 48 -11.70 -5.53 15.86
C LYS A 48 -11.50 -4.10 15.34
N LEU A 49 -10.69 -3.29 16.03
CA LEU A 49 -10.36 -1.92 15.60
C LEU A 49 -9.73 -1.90 14.21
N LEU A 50 -8.76 -2.79 13.96
CA LEU A 50 -8.14 -2.90 12.63
C LEU A 50 -9.15 -3.33 11.56
N ALA A 51 -10.06 -4.25 11.88
CA ALA A 51 -11.10 -4.66 10.94
C ALA A 51 -12.04 -3.50 10.58
N ILE A 52 -12.44 -2.68 11.56
CA ILE A 52 -13.25 -1.47 11.32
C ILE A 52 -12.50 -0.50 10.39
N MET A 53 -11.21 -0.25 10.65
CA MET A 53 -10.38 0.62 9.81
C MET A 53 -10.19 0.09 8.38
N GLU A 54 -10.08 -1.23 8.24
CA GLU A 54 -9.99 -1.90 6.94
C GLU A 54 -11.32 -1.79 6.18
N VAL A 55 -12.46 -1.94 6.85
CA VAL A 55 -13.79 -1.70 6.24
C VAL A 55 -13.84 -0.27 5.70
N ALA A 56 -13.52 0.73 6.53
CA ALA A 56 -13.51 2.13 6.11
C ALA A 56 -12.60 2.37 4.88
N ARG A 57 -11.38 1.80 4.88
CA ARG A 57 -10.48 1.83 3.73
C ARG A 57 -11.15 1.26 2.47
N THR A 58 -11.71 0.05 2.56
CA THR A 58 -12.33 -0.61 1.40
C THR A 58 -13.54 0.16 0.87
N THR A 59 -14.33 0.79 1.74
CA THR A 59 -15.45 1.65 1.32
C THR A 59 -14.97 2.80 0.47
N LEU A 60 -13.92 3.50 0.90
CA LEU A 60 -13.36 4.63 0.17
C LEU A 60 -12.67 4.20 -1.13
N ASP A 61 -11.96 3.07 -1.12
CA ASP A 61 -11.34 2.51 -2.32
C ASP A 61 -12.41 2.14 -3.37
N ARG A 62 -13.55 1.58 -2.95
CA ARG A 62 -14.68 1.22 -3.86
C ARG A 62 -15.27 2.42 -4.58
N VAL A 63 -15.28 3.59 -3.96
CA VAL A 63 -15.75 4.84 -4.58
C VAL A 63 -14.63 5.59 -5.31
N GLY A 64 -13.45 4.98 -5.44
CA GLY A 64 -12.32 5.50 -6.21
C GLY A 64 -11.46 6.52 -5.47
N VAL A 65 -11.57 6.62 -4.14
CA VAL A 65 -10.75 7.54 -3.34
C VAL A 65 -9.39 6.91 -3.08
N LYS A 66 -8.33 7.53 -3.62
CA LYS A 66 -6.95 7.09 -3.38
C LYS A 66 -6.47 7.57 -2.00
N LEU A 67 -6.25 6.63 -1.09
CA LEU A 67 -5.83 6.89 0.30
C LEU A 67 -4.31 7.01 0.43
N HIS A 68 -3.73 8.08 -0.10
CA HIS A 68 -2.36 8.49 0.17
C HIS A 68 -2.31 9.99 0.42
N LEU A 69 -1.37 10.47 1.24
CA LEU A 69 -1.23 11.91 1.52
C LEU A 69 -0.94 12.72 0.24
N PHE A 70 -0.12 12.18 -0.66
CA PHE A 70 0.31 12.87 -1.89
C PHE A 70 -0.70 12.77 -3.05
N THR A 71 -1.76 11.96 -2.95
CA THR A 71 -2.75 11.86 -4.03
C THR A 71 -3.74 13.00 -3.94
N SER A 72 -4.05 13.63 -5.07
CA SER A 72 -5.18 14.57 -5.14
C SER A 72 -6.49 13.82 -4.90
N CYS A 73 -7.44 14.50 -4.28
CA CYS A 73 -8.79 14.00 -4.04
C CYS A 73 -9.76 15.02 -4.63
N SER A 74 -10.85 14.54 -5.24
CA SER A 74 -11.93 15.43 -5.66
C SER A 74 -12.51 16.13 -4.42
N PRO A 75 -12.88 17.43 -4.49
CA PRO A 75 -13.46 18.16 -3.36
C PRO A 75 -14.66 17.45 -2.74
N LYS A 76 -15.48 16.77 -3.57
CA LYS A 76 -16.63 15.97 -3.12
C LYS A 76 -16.25 14.87 -2.11
N TYR A 77 -15.07 14.27 -2.25
CA TYR A 77 -14.63 13.15 -1.41
C TYR A 77 -13.63 13.57 -0.33
N GLN A 78 -13.24 14.84 -0.30
CA GLN A 78 -12.25 15.36 0.63
C GLN A 78 -12.65 15.19 2.11
N PRO A 79 -13.92 15.40 2.53
CA PRO A 79 -14.34 15.17 3.91
C PRO A 79 -14.12 13.71 4.35
N TYR A 80 -14.47 12.75 3.48
CA TYR A 80 -14.31 11.32 3.76
C TYR A 80 -12.84 10.91 3.88
N LYS A 81 -12.00 11.45 2.98
CA LYS A 81 -10.55 11.23 3.06
C LYS A 81 -9.98 11.81 4.35
N SER A 82 -10.37 13.03 4.73
CA SER A 82 -9.97 13.66 5.99
C SER A 82 -10.40 12.82 7.20
N ALA A 83 -11.66 12.41 7.27
CA ALA A 83 -12.20 11.57 8.33
C ALA A 83 -11.41 10.26 8.50
N TYR A 84 -11.13 9.56 7.39
CA TYR A 84 -10.30 8.35 7.41
C TYR A 84 -8.91 8.61 7.99
N PHE A 85 -8.24 9.69 7.57
CA PHE A 85 -6.90 10.01 8.07
C PHE A 85 -6.91 10.43 9.54
N LYS A 86 -7.95 11.12 10.02
CA LYS A 86 -8.14 11.42 11.44
C LYS A 86 -8.26 10.13 12.26
N MET A 87 -9.15 9.21 11.86
CA MET A 87 -9.27 7.89 12.51
C MET A 87 -7.94 7.13 12.50
N LEU A 88 -7.22 7.16 11.38
CA LEU A 88 -5.94 6.47 11.24
C LEU A 88 -4.85 7.02 12.17
N VAL A 89 -4.79 8.34 12.36
CA VAL A 89 -3.85 8.96 13.29
C VAL A 89 -4.26 8.71 14.74
N SER A 90 -5.50 9.01 15.10
CA SER A 90 -5.97 8.95 16.49
C SER A 90 -6.07 7.53 17.03
N MET A 91 -6.54 6.56 16.22
CA MET A 91 -6.78 5.20 16.73
C MET A 91 -5.60 4.26 16.52
N ILE A 92 -4.92 4.36 15.37
CA ILE A 92 -3.91 3.38 14.97
C ILE A 92 -2.50 3.89 15.23
N ARG A 93 -2.20 5.11 14.80
CA ARG A 93 -0.85 5.66 14.95
C ARG A 93 -0.52 5.97 16.41
N GLN A 94 -1.43 6.64 17.12
CA GLN A 94 -1.24 7.01 18.52
C GLN A 94 -0.99 5.80 19.41
N HIS A 95 -1.76 4.73 19.20
CA HIS A 95 -1.70 3.54 20.04
C HIS A 95 -0.86 2.41 19.45
N LYS A 96 0.03 2.72 18.49
CA LYS A 96 0.82 1.72 17.76
C LYS A 96 1.55 0.73 18.68
N GLU A 97 2.10 1.21 19.79
CA GLU A 97 2.87 0.41 20.76
C GLU A 97 2.02 -0.56 21.58
N TYR A 98 0.70 -0.33 21.64
CA TYR A 98 -0.22 -1.15 22.42
C TYR A 98 -0.88 -2.25 21.58
N PHE A 99 -0.68 -2.29 20.27
CA PHE A 99 -1.19 -3.41 19.48
C PHE A 99 -0.39 -4.69 19.74
N HIS A 100 -1.10 -5.82 19.82
CA HIS A 100 -0.47 -7.14 19.95
C HIS A 100 0.58 -7.35 18.84
N PRO A 101 1.75 -7.97 19.14
CA PRO A 101 2.84 -8.13 18.17
C PRO A 101 2.41 -8.77 16.84
N GLU A 102 1.50 -9.75 16.89
CA GLU A 102 0.92 -10.40 15.70
C GLU A 102 0.18 -9.44 14.75
N LEU A 103 -0.36 -8.34 15.29
CA LEU A 103 -1.10 -7.34 14.53
C LEU A 103 -0.21 -6.23 13.99
N ARG A 104 1.03 -6.11 14.45
CA ARG A 104 1.94 -5.01 14.10
C ARG A 104 2.19 -4.92 12.59
N GLY A 105 2.34 -6.06 11.91
CA GLY A 105 2.44 -6.09 10.45
C GLY A 105 1.17 -5.62 9.70
N ARG A 106 -0.02 -5.73 10.30
CA ARG A 106 -1.26 -5.13 9.75
C ARG A 106 -1.33 -3.63 10.03
N VAL A 107 -0.96 -3.22 11.24
CA VAL A 107 -0.84 -1.81 11.64
C VAL A 107 0.08 -1.05 10.69
N ASP A 108 1.29 -1.55 10.44
CA ASP A 108 2.26 -0.89 9.56
C ASP A 108 1.73 -0.73 8.12
N ARG A 109 1.00 -1.74 7.60
CA ARG A 109 0.35 -1.67 6.28
C ARG A 109 -0.81 -0.68 6.24
N LEU A 110 -1.54 -0.51 7.34
CA LEU A 110 -2.60 0.50 7.45
C LEU A 110 -2.03 1.91 7.54
N LEU A 111 -0.88 2.07 8.21
CA LEU A 111 -0.18 3.35 8.34
C LEU A 111 0.63 3.74 7.09
N LEU A 112 0.85 2.82 6.15
CA LEU A 112 1.63 3.09 4.93
C LEU A 112 1.21 4.40 4.21
N PRO A 113 -0.08 4.69 3.96
CA PRO A 113 -0.56 5.96 3.43
C PRO A 113 -0.06 7.23 4.12
N LEU A 114 0.18 7.18 5.44
CA LEU A 114 0.68 8.29 6.24
C LEU A 114 2.21 8.43 6.14
N THR A 115 2.91 7.32 5.86
CA THR A 115 4.38 7.29 5.86
C THR A 115 5.00 7.58 4.49
N THR A 116 4.25 7.45 3.41
CA THR A 116 4.77 7.68 2.05
C THR A 116 5.09 9.15 1.83
N ARG A 117 6.37 9.52 1.98
CA ARG A 117 6.92 10.87 1.78
C ARG A 117 7.23 11.17 0.32
N LEU A 118 6.32 10.87 -0.59
CA LEU A 118 6.45 11.39 -1.95
C LEU A 118 6.13 12.89 -1.90
N VAL A 119 7.17 13.70 -1.77
CA VAL A 119 7.08 15.16 -1.77
C VAL A 119 6.86 15.60 -3.22
N ILE A 120 5.61 15.55 -3.66
CA ILE A 120 5.19 16.31 -4.83
C ILE A 120 5.09 17.75 -4.35
N ARG A 121 5.97 18.64 -4.83
CA ARG A 121 5.92 20.07 -4.52
C ARG A 121 4.54 20.60 -4.89
N ARG A 122 3.70 20.79 -3.87
CA ARG A 122 2.39 21.40 -3.95
C ARG A 122 2.42 22.66 -3.10
N ASN A 123 1.67 23.66 -3.50
CA ASN A 123 1.59 24.94 -2.79
C ASN A 123 0.81 24.85 -1.46
N TYR A 124 0.46 23.63 -1.01
CA TYR A 124 -0.32 23.40 0.20
C TYR A 124 0.20 22.17 0.95
N ASP A 125 0.15 22.24 2.28
CA ASP A 125 0.50 21.13 3.17
C ASP A 125 -0.66 20.11 3.23
N PRO A 126 -0.45 18.84 2.81
CA PRO A 126 -1.49 17.81 2.87
C PRO A 126 -1.99 17.53 4.29
N TYR A 127 -1.16 17.75 5.33
CA TYR A 127 -1.56 17.52 6.72
C TYR A 127 -2.58 18.58 7.19
N VAL A 128 -2.40 19.83 6.76
CA VAL A 128 -3.34 20.93 7.06
C VAL A 128 -4.65 20.72 6.30
N GLN A 129 -4.58 20.37 5.01
CA GLN A 129 -5.77 20.12 4.19
C GLN A 129 -6.64 18.98 4.75
N LEU A 130 -6.02 17.94 5.30
CA LEU A 130 -6.71 16.80 5.88
C LEU A 130 -7.11 17.04 7.35
N GLY A 131 -6.75 18.18 7.95
CA GLY A 131 -7.05 18.49 9.35
C GLY A 131 -6.36 17.53 10.33
N ILE A 132 -5.17 17.04 9.99
CA ILE A 132 -4.38 16.10 10.81
C ILE A 132 -3.03 16.69 11.25
N ALA A 133 -2.72 17.93 10.88
CA ALA A 133 -1.44 18.58 11.21
C ALA A 133 -1.19 18.64 12.72
N ASP A 134 -2.19 19.03 13.51
CA ASP A 134 -2.04 19.14 14.96
C ASP A 134 -1.97 17.77 15.63
N LEU A 135 -2.75 16.79 15.13
CA LEU A 135 -2.67 15.40 15.61
C LEU A 135 -1.27 14.82 15.42
N MET A 136 -0.64 15.09 14.27
CA MET A 136 0.71 14.64 13.97
C MET A 136 1.76 15.29 14.87
N LYS A 137 1.65 16.60 15.13
CA LYS A 137 2.55 17.32 16.05
C LYS A 137 2.45 16.83 17.49
N ASN A 138 1.23 16.55 17.95
CA ASN A 138 1.00 16.06 19.31
C ASN A 138 1.63 14.68 19.55
N LEU A 139 1.65 13.81 18.53
CA LEU A 139 2.31 12.51 18.62
C LEU A 139 3.82 12.62 18.79
N ASP A 140 4.47 13.52 18.04
CA ASP A 140 5.92 13.69 18.11
C ASP A 140 6.34 14.21 19.51
N ASN A 141 5.49 15.04 20.13
CA ASN A 141 5.69 15.57 21.48
C ASN A 141 5.40 14.56 22.60
N GLN A 142 4.63 13.50 22.34
CA GLN A 142 4.33 12.43 23.31
C GLN A 142 5.40 11.33 23.35
N SER A 143 6.41 11.38 22.47
CA SER A 143 7.59 10.55 22.68
C SER A 143 8.29 10.99 23.98
N PRO A 144 8.46 10.11 24.98
CA PRO A 144 9.19 10.49 26.18
C PRO A 144 10.58 10.91 25.74
N LEU A 145 10.93 12.13 26.13
CA LEU A 145 12.25 12.73 26.02
C LEU A 145 13.30 11.71 26.50
N GLN A 146 13.78 10.84 25.61
CA GLN A 146 15.04 10.17 25.80
C GLN A 146 16.07 11.29 25.79
N LYS A 147 16.39 11.78 26.99
CA LYS A 147 17.60 12.55 27.28
C LYS A 147 18.76 11.74 26.73
N LYS A 148 19.11 11.97 25.47
CA LYS A 148 20.44 11.64 24.98
C LYS A 148 21.41 12.38 25.90
N PRO A 149 22.45 11.74 26.46
CA PRO A 149 23.47 12.44 27.21
C PRO A 149 24.04 13.51 26.28
N SER A 150 23.81 14.77 26.66
CA SER A 150 24.38 15.93 26.02
C SER A 150 25.88 15.90 26.28
N VAL A 151 26.62 15.32 25.35
CA VAL A 151 28.06 15.50 25.26
C VAL A 151 28.28 16.95 24.89
N LYS A 152 28.68 17.77 25.87
CA LYS A 152 29.10 19.15 25.67
C LYS A 152 30.35 19.14 24.79
N PHE A 153 30.20 19.40 23.51
CA PHE A 153 31.31 19.83 22.67
C PHE A 153 31.45 21.35 22.80
N PRO A 154 32.63 21.87 23.16
CA PRO A 154 32.84 23.31 23.24
C PRO A 154 32.79 23.93 21.84
N THR A 155 32.05 25.03 21.77
CA THR A 155 31.93 25.96 20.66
C THR A 155 33.30 26.55 20.32
N SER A 156 33.82 26.22 19.15
CA SER A 156 34.73 27.10 18.40
C SER A 156 34.13 27.34 17.03
N ALA A 157 33.81 28.60 16.74
CA ALA A 157 33.30 29.06 15.47
C ALA A 157 34.29 28.74 14.34
N THR A 158 33.90 27.92 13.38
CA THR A 158 34.44 27.96 12.01
C THR A 158 33.41 27.36 11.06
N GLY A 159 33.24 27.99 9.90
CA GLY A 159 32.11 27.83 9.00
C GLY A 159 31.75 26.40 8.61
N TRP A 160 30.47 26.22 8.29
CA TRP A 160 29.89 25.02 7.70
C TRP A 160 30.61 24.66 6.41
N ARG A 161 31.65 23.83 6.50
CA ARG A 161 32.16 23.11 5.33
C ARG A 161 31.19 21.96 5.05
N VAL A 162 30.50 22.09 3.93
CA VAL A 162 29.92 20.97 3.18
C VAL A 162 31.01 19.88 3.06
N PRO A 163 30.71 18.59 3.31
CA PRO A 163 31.69 17.54 3.05
C PRO A 163 32.08 17.62 1.56
N PRO A 164 33.38 17.64 1.22
CA PRO A 164 33.78 17.66 -0.17
C PRO A 164 33.28 16.36 -0.79
N TRP A 165 32.30 16.49 -1.68
CA TRP A 165 32.03 15.44 -2.65
C TRP A 165 33.35 15.10 -3.32
N PRO A 166 33.71 13.81 -3.46
CA PRO A 166 34.88 13.46 -4.27
C PRO A 166 34.62 13.97 -5.68
N SER A 167 35.29 15.06 -6.05
CA SER A 167 35.26 15.69 -7.37
C SER A 167 35.96 14.85 -8.45
N ASN A 168 36.24 13.59 -8.15
CA ASN A 168 36.86 12.68 -9.09
C ASN A 168 35.76 11.96 -9.84
N ASN A 169 35.28 12.57 -10.93
CA ASN A 169 34.81 11.93 -12.17
C ASN A 169 34.44 10.43 -12.10
N ILE A 170 33.48 10.02 -11.25
CA ILE A 170 32.89 8.67 -11.32
C ILE A 170 32.04 8.53 -12.60
N ALA A 171 31.58 9.66 -13.17
CA ALA A 171 30.95 9.70 -14.48
C ALA A 171 31.92 9.36 -15.65
N ALA A 172 33.24 9.28 -15.41
CA ALA A 172 34.23 8.95 -16.44
C ALA A 172 34.62 7.46 -16.49
N THR A 173 34.20 6.63 -15.51
CA THR A 173 34.58 5.20 -15.46
C THR A 173 33.52 4.25 -16.01
N MET A 174 32.37 4.77 -16.46
CA MET A 174 31.33 3.99 -17.09
C MET A 174 30.92 4.71 -18.37
N PRO A 175 31.50 4.38 -19.55
CA PRO A 175 30.90 4.80 -20.79
C PRO A 175 29.44 4.29 -20.83
N PRO A 176 28.47 5.13 -21.23
CA PRO A 176 27.11 4.63 -21.44
C PRO A 176 27.17 3.44 -22.40
N PRO A 177 26.40 2.36 -22.17
CA PRO A 177 26.44 1.19 -23.03
C PRO A 177 26.12 1.59 -24.47
N ASP A 178 27.15 1.60 -25.29
CA ASP A 178 27.13 2.07 -26.66
C ASP A 178 26.70 0.90 -27.55
N VAL A 179 25.42 0.53 -27.53
CA VAL A 179 24.89 -0.58 -28.34
C VAL A 179 23.46 -0.30 -28.78
N PHE A 180 23.27 0.70 -29.63
CA PHE A 180 22.25 0.58 -30.67
C PHE A 180 22.98 0.30 -31.98
N PRO A 181 22.86 -0.91 -32.56
CA PRO A 181 23.49 -1.16 -33.86
C PRO A 181 22.92 -0.18 -34.89
N PRO A 182 23.76 0.41 -35.75
CA PRO A 182 23.30 1.28 -36.83
C PRO A 182 22.33 0.49 -37.71
N ARG A 183 21.16 1.09 -37.97
CA ARG A 183 20.21 0.54 -38.94
C ARG A 183 20.93 0.49 -40.29
N ALA A 184 20.98 -0.70 -40.89
CA ALA A 184 21.40 -0.84 -42.27
C ALA A 184 20.59 0.14 -43.12
N ALA A 185 21.30 1.02 -43.82
CA ALA A 185 20.73 1.82 -44.88
C ALA A 185 20.48 0.86 -46.03
N ASP A 186 19.28 0.27 -46.07
CA ASP A 186 18.82 -0.41 -47.27
C ASP A 186 18.08 0.55 -48.18
N ASP A 187 18.59 0.48 -49.39
CA ASP A 187 18.40 1.30 -50.54
C ASP A 187 16.94 1.38 -51.04
N THR A 188 16.70 2.51 -51.67
CA THR A 188 15.68 2.82 -52.67
C THR A 188 14.82 1.65 -53.21
N GLY A 189 13.57 1.57 -52.73
CA GLY A 189 12.57 0.64 -53.25
C GLY A 189 11.17 1.24 -53.33
N LYS A 190 10.93 2.09 -54.33
CA LYS A 190 9.60 2.62 -54.69
C LYS A 190 8.56 1.50 -54.81
N LYS A 191 7.57 1.45 -53.92
CA LYS A 191 6.21 0.96 -54.25
C LYS A 191 5.14 1.80 -53.54
N LYS A 192 4.52 2.68 -54.32
CA LYS A 192 3.20 3.26 -54.03
C LYS A 192 2.16 2.12 -53.98
N ARG A 193 1.23 2.17 -53.02
CA ARG A 193 -0.23 1.85 -53.12
C ARG A 193 -0.81 1.55 -51.71
N PRO A 194 -2.13 1.64 -51.50
CA PRO A 194 -2.81 2.90 -51.20
C PRO A 194 -3.50 2.86 -49.82
N PHE A 195 -3.93 4.03 -49.41
CA PHE A 195 -4.88 4.29 -48.34
C PHE A 195 -6.21 3.57 -48.62
N LEU A 196 -6.64 2.68 -47.73
CA LEU A 196 -8.04 2.32 -47.48
C LEU A 196 -8.14 1.65 -46.10
N ASP A 197 -8.59 2.46 -45.15
CA ASP A 197 -9.72 2.25 -44.25
C ASP A 197 -10.05 0.88 -43.64
N SER A 198 -10.70 0.99 -42.47
CA SER A 198 -11.50 -0.03 -41.77
C SER A 198 -10.83 -0.81 -40.64
N ALA A 199 -11.11 -0.32 -39.43
CA ALA A 199 -11.83 -1.04 -38.37
C ALA A 199 -11.28 -2.38 -37.81
N ALA A 200 -11.40 -2.47 -36.48
CA ALA A 200 -11.42 -3.70 -35.69
C ALA A 200 -10.09 -4.39 -35.38
N ARG A 201 -9.19 -3.73 -34.64
CA ARG A 201 -8.28 -4.46 -33.74
C ARG A 201 -8.96 -4.69 -32.39
N ARG A 202 -9.71 -5.79 -32.38
CA ARG A 202 -10.27 -6.43 -31.19
C ARG A 202 -9.16 -6.65 -30.15
N ARG A 203 -9.42 -6.20 -28.92
CA ARG A 203 -8.63 -6.55 -27.73
C ARG A 203 -8.66 -8.08 -27.56
N PRO A 204 -7.56 -8.73 -27.13
CA PRO A 204 -7.59 -10.13 -26.73
C PRO A 204 -8.50 -10.29 -25.50
N VAL A 205 -9.69 -10.87 -25.69
CA VAL A 205 -10.58 -11.26 -24.60
C VAL A 205 -9.95 -12.48 -23.93
N HIS A 206 -9.39 -12.28 -22.74
CA HIS A 206 -8.91 -13.37 -21.91
C HIS A 206 -10.11 -14.14 -21.33
N ARG A 207 -10.42 -15.25 -22.02
CA ARG A 207 -11.08 -16.48 -21.56
C ARG A 207 -12.17 -16.36 -20.49
N GLN A 208 -13.40 -16.55 -20.97
CA GLN A 208 -14.54 -17.06 -20.21
C GLN A 208 -14.17 -18.34 -19.44
N HIS A 209 -14.54 -18.39 -18.16
CA HIS A 209 -14.62 -19.63 -17.40
C HIS A 209 -15.91 -20.37 -17.78
N SER A 210 -15.81 -21.70 -17.92
CA SER A 210 -16.94 -22.60 -18.10
C SER A 210 -17.84 -22.63 -16.83
N PRO A 211 -19.16 -22.84 -16.97
CA PRO A 211 -20.05 -22.96 -15.82
C PRO A 211 -19.74 -24.22 -15.01
N ARG A 212 -19.74 -24.04 -13.69
CA ARG A 212 -19.53 -25.04 -12.65
C ARG A 212 -20.70 -26.04 -12.62
N PRO A 213 -20.47 -27.36 -12.69
CA PRO A 213 -21.52 -28.35 -12.42
C PRO A 213 -21.94 -28.29 -10.95
N GLU A 214 -23.25 -28.23 -10.70
CA GLU A 214 -23.81 -28.39 -9.37
C GLU A 214 -23.73 -29.86 -8.92
N PRO A 215 -23.35 -30.16 -7.68
CA PRO A 215 -23.44 -31.50 -7.14
C PRO A 215 -24.88 -31.80 -6.67
N PRO A 216 -25.39 -33.02 -6.92
CA PRO A 216 -26.69 -33.45 -6.42
C PRO A 216 -26.69 -33.59 -4.89
N GLN A 217 -27.79 -33.17 -4.29
CA GLN A 217 -28.14 -33.47 -2.90
C GLN A 217 -28.27 -34.99 -2.72
N SER A 218 -27.54 -35.54 -1.75
CA SER A 218 -27.86 -36.83 -1.16
C SER A 218 -27.30 -36.88 0.25
N GLY A 219 -28.18 -37.08 1.23
CA GLY A 219 -27.84 -37.18 2.64
C GLY A 219 -27.23 -38.54 3.01
N GLY A 220 -26.57 -38.59 4.16
CA GLY A 220 -26.15 -39.83 4.78
C GLY A 220 -24.81 -39.73 5.50
N ASP A 221 -24.80 -40.14 6.75
CA ASP A 221 -23.74 -40.05 7.77
C ASP A 221 -22.38 -40.70 7.43
N ALA A 222 -21.42 -40.33 8.29
CA ALA A 222 -20.18 -41.01 8.68
C ALA A 222 -18.87 -40.64 7.96
N ALA A 223 -17.96 -40.07 8.77
CA ALA A 223 -16.52 -39.85 8.56
C ALA A 223 -15.77 -41.17 8.18
N PRO A 224 -14.49 -41.17 7.69
CA PRO A 224 -13.44 -40.20 7.99
C PRO A 224 -12.48 -39.77 6.86
N SER A 225 -11.80 -38.65 7.15
CA SER A 225 -10.44 -38.24 6.76
C SER A 225 -9.71 -39.06 5.70
N MET A 226 -9.57 -38.47 4.50
CA MET A 226 -8.46 -38.78 3.59
C MET A 226 -7.72 -37.50 3.18
N THR A 227 -6.45 -37.46 3.58
CA THR A 227 -5.40 -36.53 3.18
C THR A 227 -5.26 -36.49 1.66
N ARG A 228 -5.51 -35.31 1.07
CA ARG A 228 -5.20 -35.06 -0.34
C ARG A 228 -3.72 -34.69 -0.48
N PRO A 229 -2.91 -35.40 -1.28
CA PRO A 229 -1.57 -34.97 -1.61
C PRO A 229 -1.64 -33.76 -2.55
N PHE A 230 -1.03 -32.64 -2.15
CA PHE A 230 -0.76 -31.52 -3.04
C PHE A 230 0.35 -31.90 -4.02
N THR A 231 0.00 -32.18 -5.27
CA THR A 231 0.97 -32.28 -6.36
C THR A 231 1.41 -30.87 -6.74
N HIS A 232 2.59 -30.45 -6.26
CA HIS A 232 3.24 -29.24 -6.75
C HIS A 232 3.65 -29.44 -8.21
N THR A 233 2.95 -28.77 -9.13
CA THR A 233 3.44 -28.61 -10.50
C THR A 233 4.63 -27.66 -10.48
N ARG A 234 5.83 -28.21 -10.68
CA ARG A 234 7.06 -27.43 -10.92
C ARG A 234 6.87 -26.59 -12.17
N ARG A 235 6.53 -25.31 -12.00
CA ARG A 235 6.63 -24.33 -13.08
C ARG A 235 8.11 -24.04 -13.28
N HIS A 236 8.70 -24.69 -14.27
CA HIS A 236 9.99 -24.29 -14.81
C HIS A 236 9.82 -22.91 -15.46
N PHE A 237 10.33 -21.87 -14.80
CA PHE A 237 10.61 -20.62 -15.50
C PHE A 237 11.74 -20.91 -16.48
N GLY A 238 11.37 -21.11 -17.75
CA GLY A 238 12.32 -21.18 -18.85
C GLY A 238 12.98 -19.82 -19.03
N ILE A 239 14.09 -19.60 -18.34
CA ILE A 239 15.08 -18.62 -18.76
C ILE A 239 15.85 -19.31 -19.88
N PHE A 240 15.62 -18.87 -21.11
CA PHE A 240 16.30 -19.35 -22.30
C PHE A 240 17.82 -19.20 -22.11
N CYS A 241 18.51 -20.30 -21.80
CA CYS A 241 19.95 -20.39 -21.99
C CYS A 241 20.20 -20.74 -23.46
N THR A 242 20.68 -19.76 -24.21
CA THR A 242 21.18 -19.94 -25.56
C THR A 242 22.48 -20.75 -25.54
N GLY A 243 22.45 -21.89 -26.25
CA GLY A 243 23.50 -22.46 -27.10
C GLY A 243 24.96 -22.51 -26.64
N LYS A 244 25.51 -23.73 -26.61
CA LYS A 244 26.65 -24.18 -27.44
C LYS A 244 26.86 -25.69 -27.25
N SER A 245 26.79 -26.46 -28.34
CA SER A 245 27.19 -27.86 -28.38
C SER A 245 28.70 -27.97 -28.62
N PRO A 246 29.42 -28.88 -27.93
CA PRO A 246 30.82 -29.15 -28.25
C PRO A 246 30.92 -30.07 -29.48
N GLN A 247 31.64 -29.62 -30.50
CA GLN A 247 32.09 -30.47 -31.60
C GLN A 247 33.17 -31.44 -31.08
N HIS A 248 32.99 -32.73 -31.38
CA HIS A 248 34.05 -33.74 -31.27
C HIS A 248 35.09 -33.54 -32.38
N PRO A 249 36.40 -33.68 -32.10
CA PRO A 249 37.41 -33.72 -33.14
C PRO A 249 37.45 -35.10 -33.79
N ARG A 250 37.42 -35.14 -35.13
CA ARG A 250 37.87 -36.30 -35.90
C ARG A 250 39.39 -36.23 -36.07
N ARG A 251 40.07 -37.29 -35.67
CA ARG A 251 41.26 -37.83 -36.35
C ARG A 251 41.10 -39.34 -36.40
#